data_AF-A0A822FTI5-F1
#
_entry.id   AF-A0A822FTI5-F1
#
_cell.length_a   1.000
_cell.length_b   1.000
_cell.length_c   1.000
_cell.angle_alpha   90.00
_cell.angle_beta   90.00
_cell.angle_gamma   90.00
#
_symmetry.space_group_name_H-M   'P 1'
#
loop_
_entity.id
_entity.type
_entity.pdbx_description
1 polymer ?
#
loop_
_entity_poly.entity_id
_entity_poly.type
_entity_poly.pdbx_seq_one_letter_code
_entity_poly.pdbx_strand_id
1 'polypeptide(L)'
;MARRFLIIIILISILIFGEIFYCYEANVPNVPVPCYINSLTCQLYNNWMNILYNIVIPSSLMAVFGILTIVNVRKRIVHPARSTTIAVGIHQTNRQPRLRKIDRHLRKILLVQ
;
A
#
# COMPACT_ATOMS: atom_id res chain seq x y z
N MET A 1 2.81 -19.03 5.35
CA MET A 1 3.10 -17.72 4.70
C MET A 1 4.48 -17.68 4.04
N ALA A 2 5.54 -18.17 4.70
CA ALA A 2 6.92 -18.16 4.18
C ALA A 2 7.09 -18.74 2.76
N ARG A 3 6.45 -19.87 2.43
CA ARG A 3 6.53 -20.47 1.08
C ARG A 3 6.01 -19.56 -0.04
N ARG A 4 4.96 -18.77 0.22
CA ARG A 4 4.41 -17.81 -0.77
C ARG A 4 5.37 -16.64 -0.98
N PHE A 5 5.98 -16.14 0.09
CA PHE A 5 7.01 -15.11 0.03
C PHE A 5 8.26 -15.59 -0.73
N LEU A 6 8.70 -16.82 -0.50
CA LEU A 6 9.84 -17.40 -1.23
C LEU A 6 9.58 -17.47 -2.74
N ILE A 7 8.38 -17.88 -3.16
CA ILE A 7 8.02 -17.92 -4.59
C ILE A 7 8.07 -16.52 -5.21
N ILE A 8 7.57 -15.50 -4.49
CA ILE A 8 7.61 -14.10 -4.95
C ILE A 8 9.05 -13.62 -5.09
N ILE A 9 9.91 -13.91 -4.10
CA ILE A 9 11.33 -13.53 -4.13
C ILE A 9 12.03 -14.20 -5.32
N ILE A 10 11.81 -15.50 -5.53
CA ILE A 10 12.41 -16.23 -6.66
C ILE A 10 11.95 -15.64 -8.00
N LEU A 11 10.66 -15.33 -8.14
CA LEU A 11 10.13 -14.69 -9.36
C LEU A 11 10.76 -13.31 -9.60
N ILE A 12 10.88 -12.48 -8.56
CA ILE A 12 11.52 -11.17 -8.65
C ILE A 12 13.01 -11.32 -9.00
N SER A 13 13.71 -12.27 -8.39
CA SER A 13 15.11 -12.54 -8.71
C SER A 13 15.28 -12.96 -10.18
N ILE A 14 14.45 -13.86 -10.69
CA ILE A 14 14.48 -14.24 -12.11
C ILE A 14 14.19 -13.03 -13.00
N LEU A 15 13.26 -12.16 -12.61
CA LEU A 15 12.99 -10.91 -13.33
C LEU A 15 14.24 -10.00 -13.32
N ILE A 16 14.88 -9.77 -12.18
CA ILE A 16 16.06 -8.90 -12.12
C ILE A 16 17.22 -9.48 -12.94
N PHE A 17 17.57 -10.75 -12.71
CA PHE A 17 18.67 -11.41 -13.42
C PHE A 17 18.34 -11.76 -14.87
N GLY A 18 17.05 -11.71 -15.25
CA GLY A 18 16.59 -11.90 -16.62
C GLY A 18 17.16 -10.87 -17.59
N GLU A 19 17.45 -9.64 -17.13
CA GLU A 19 18.07 -8.61 -17.98
C GLU A 19 19.42 -9.07 -18.54
N ILE A 20 20.17 -9.86 -17.76
CA ILE A 20 21.48 -10.37 -18.16
C ILE A 20 21.34 -11.31 -19.36
N PHE A 21 20.24 -12.07 -19.49
CA PHE A 21 20.06 -12.95 -20.64
C PHE A 21 19.70 -12.20 -21.93
N TYR A 22 19.07 -11.03 -21.84
CA TYR A 22 18.57 -10.29 -23.00
C TYR A 22 19.45 -9.11 -23.42
N CYS A 23 20.15 -8.49 -22.46
CA CYS A 23 20.96 -7.30 -22.68
C CYS A 23 22.46 -7.62 -22.80
N TYR A 24 22.87 -8.83 -22.41
CA TYR A 24 24.26 -9.28 -22.39
C TYR A 24 24.51 -10.22 -23.58
N GLU A 25 25.15 -9.70 -24.62
CA GLU A 25 25.55 -10.50 -25.77
C GLU A 25 27.05 -10.84 -25.64
N ALA A 26 27.35 -12.11 -25.38
CA ALA A 26 28.73 -12.56 -25.13
C ALA A 26 29.55 -12.83 -26.40
N ASN A 27 28.96 -12.69 -27.59
CA ASN A 27 29.53 -13.20 -28.84
C ASN A 27 29.71 -12.13 -29.94
N VAL A 28 29.91 -10.87 -29.57
CA VAL A 28 30.24 -9.83 -30.55
C VAL A 28 31.74 -9.96 -30.88
N PRO A 29 32.12 -10.32 -32.12
CA PRO A 29 33.53 -10.47 -32.47
C PRO A 29 34.24 -9.11 -32.34
N ASN A 30 35.40 -9.10 -31.67
CA ASN A 30 36.30 -7.95 -31.39
C ASN A 30 36.05 -7.10 -30.14
N VAL A 31 35.29 -7.57 -29.13
CA VAL A 31 35.27 -6.94 -27.81
C VAL A 31 35.80 -7.89 -26.72
N PRO A 32 36.84 -7.51 -25.96
CA PRO A 32 37.41 -8.34 -24.90
C PRO A 32 36.53 -8.39 -23.63
N VAL A 33 35.49 -7.56 -23.57
CA VAL A 33 34.52 -7.50 -22.48
C VAL A 33 33.10 -7.56 -23.05
N PRO A 34 32.18 -8.31 -22.43
CA PRO A 34 30.78 -8.31 -22.82
C PRO A 34 30.18 -6.91 -22.62
N CYS A 35 29.65 -6.35 -23.70
CA CYS A 35 29.06 -5.01 -23.70
C CYS A 35 27.54 -5.13 -23.53
N TYR A 36 26.96 -4.25 -22.72
CA TYR A 36 25.51 -4.08 -22.65
C TYR A 36 25.02 -3.50 -23.97
N ILE A 37 24.29 -4.28 -24.76
CA ILE A 37 23.81 -3.82 -26.06
C ILE A 37 22.54 -2.99 -25.82
N ASN A 38 22.53 -1.79 -26.39
CA ASN A 38 21.36 -0.92 -26.41
C ASN A 38 20.35 -1.42 -27.46
N SER A 39 19.90 -2.67 -27.32
CA SER A 39 18.89 -3.27 -28.17
C SER A 39 17.52 -2.74 -27.81
N LEU A 40 16.62 -2.65 -28.79
CA LEU A 40 15.23 -2.20 -28.57
C LEU A 40 14.53 -3.05 -27.49
N THR A 41 14.84 -4.35 -27.44
CA THR A 41 14.32 -5.29 -26.45
C THR A 41 14.84 -5.00 -25.05
N CYS A 42 16.14 -4.73 -24.91
CA CYS A 42 16.73 -4.35 -23.63
C CYS A 42 16.15 -3.01 -23.12
N GLN A 43 15.98 -2.03 -24.01
CA GLN A 43 15.40 -0.74 -23.66
C GLN A 43 13.94 -0.87 -23.23
N LEU A 44 13.15 -1.69 -23.94
CA LEU A 44 11.77 -1.98 -23.57
C LEU A 44 11.72 -2.64 -22.19
N TYR A 45 12.56 -3.64 -21.95
CA TYR A 45 12.65 -4.34 -20.66
C TYR A 45 12.98 -3.40 -19.50
N ASN A 46 14.02 -2.57 -19.68
CA ASN A 46 14.45 -1.63 -18.66
C ASN A 46 13.38 -0.57 -18.36
N ASN A 47 12.68 -0.07 -19.38
CA ASN A 47 11.56 0.85 -19.17
C ASN A 47 10.42 0.20 -18.38
N TRP A 48 10.07 -1.05 -18.70
CA TRP A 48 9.05 -1.79 -17.96
C TRP A 48 9.45 -2.00 -16.49
N MET A 49 10.69 -2.40 -16.24
CA MET A 49 11.23 -2.55 -14.89
C MET A 49 11.21 -1.23 -14.13
N ASN A 50 11.65 -0.15 -14.77
CA ASN A 50 11.68 1.18 -14.19
C ASN A 50 10.27 1.66 -13.76
N ILE A 51 9.27 1.46 -14.62
CA ILE A 51 7.86 1.75 -14.29
C ILE A 51 7.39 0.89 -13.11
N LEU A 52 7.73 -0.38 -13.10
CA LEU A 52 7.29 -1.31 -12.06
C LEU A 52 7.85 -0.90 -10.68
N TYR A 53 9.16 -0.63 -10.60
CA TYR A 53 9.82 -0.24 -9.35
C TYR A 53 9.44 1.16 -8.89
N ASN A 54 9.42 2.15 -9.79
CA ASN A 54 9.23 3.55 -9.40
C ASN A 54 7.77 4.00 -9.32
N ILE A 55 6.85 3.30 -9.99
CA ILE A 55 5.44 3.72 -10.03
C ILE A 55 4.57 2.66 -9.37
N VAL A 56 4.61 1.42 -9.85
CA VAL A 56 3.63 0.38 -9.45
C VAL A 56 3.80 -0.01 -7.98
N ILE A 57 5.03 -0.31 -7.56
CA ILE A 57 5.32 -0.70 -6.17
C ILE A 57 4.93 0.40 -5.18
N PRO A 58 5.46 1.64 -5.26
CA PRO A 58 5.12 2.67 -4.28
C PRO A 58 3.63 3.04 -4.30
N SER A 59 2.98 3.06 -5.46
CA SER A 59 1.53 3.31 -5.56
C SER A 59 0.71 2.22 -4.87
N SER A 60 1.09 0.94 -5.06
CA SER A 60 0.42 -0.18 -4.41
C SER A 60 0.57 -0.14 -2.88
N LEU A 61 1.78 0.18 -2.39
CA LEU A 61 2.05 0.35 -0.96
C LEU A 61 1.23 1.50 -0.38
N MET A 62 1.25 2.67 -1.03
CA MET A 62 0.45 3.83 -0.59
C MET A 62 -1.05 3.52 -0.57
N ALA A 63 -1.56 2.80 -1.58
CA ALA A 63 -2.97 2.40 -1.60
C ALA A 63 -3.33 1.47 -0.43
N VAL A 64 -2.49 0.45 -0.15
CA VAL A 64 -2.70 -0.47 0.97
C VAL A 64 -2.64 0.27 2.31
N PHE A 65 -1.62 1.10 2.53
CA PHE A 65 -1.51 1.90 3.75
C PHE A 65 -2.64 2.91 3.90
N GLY A 66 -3.08 3.54 2.80
CA GLY A 66 -4.21 4.45 2.78
C GLY A 66 -5.52 3.77 3.21
N ILE A 67 -5.82 2.60 2.65
CA ILE A 67 -7.01 1.81 3.01
C ILE A 67 -6.93 1.38 4.49
N LEU A 68 -5.80 0.84 4.94
CA LEU A 68 -5.59 0.44 6.34
C LEU A 68 -5.79 1.63 7.30
N THR A 69 -5.29 2.81 6.92
CA THR A 69 -5.47 4.04 7.69
C THR A 69 -6.94 4.42 7.80
N ILE A 70 -7.67 4.43 6.68
CA ILE A 70 -9.12 4.72 6.67
C ILE A 70 -9.88 3.73 7.56
N VAL A 71 -9.57 2.43 7.47
CA VAL A 71 -10.22 1.40 8.29
C VAL A 71 -9.95 1.61 9.78
N ASN A 72 -8.71 1.90 10.17
CA ASN A 72 -8.33 2.14 11.56
C ASN A 72 -8.96 3.42 12.11
N VAL A 73 -8.99 4.49 11.32
CA VAL A 73 -9.63 5.76 11.70
C VAL A 73 -11.14 5.57 11.89
N ARG A 74 -11.82 4.90 10.95
CA ARG A 74 -13.26 4.61 11.08
C ARG A 74 -13.57 3.75 12.31
N LYS A 75 -12.73 2.75 12.61
CA LYS A 75 -12.89 1.94 13.83
C LYS A 75 -12.78 2.78 15.11
N ARG A 76 -11.83 3.72 15.19
CA ARG A 76 -11.65 4.58 16.37
C ARG A 76 -12.73 5.67 16.52
N ILE A 77 -13.27 6.18 15.42
CA ILE A 77 -14.34 7.20 15.44
C ILE A 77 -15.70 6.57 15.79
N VAL A 78 -16.00 5.37 15.27
CA VAL A 78 -17.30 4.70 15.48
C VAL A 78 -17.36 3.97 16.82
N HIS A 79 -16.23 3.49 17.34
CA HIS A 79 -16.11 2.97 18.70
C HIS A 79 -15.14 3.86 19.47
N PRO A 80 -15.61 4.98 20.07
CA PRO A 80 -14.80 5.67 21.06
C PRO A 80 -14.39 4.63 22.10
N ALA A 81 -13.09 4.54 22.35
CA ALA A 81 -12.48 3.57 23.25
C ALA A 81 -13.24 3.55 24.58
N ARG A 82 -14.04 2.51 24.78
CA ARG A 82 -14.51 2.13 26.10
C ARG A 82 -13.40 1.32 26.74
N SER A 83 -12.32 2.00 27.12
CA SER A 83 -11.26 1.38 27.91
C SER A 83 -10.93 2.24 29.12
N THR A 84 -11.31 1.66 30.26
CA THR A 84 -10.65 1.75 31.57
C THR A 84 -10.64 3.10 32.28
N THR A 85 -11.70 3.30 33.06
CA THR A 85 -11.61 3.35 34.53
C THR A 85 -10.19 3.51 35.08
N ILE A 86 -9.70 4.75 35.13
CA ILE A 86 -8.88 5.15 36.27
C ILE A 86 -9.89 5.39 37.39
N ALA A 87 -9.87 4.51 38.38
CA ALA A 87 -10.62 4.66 39.61
C ALA A 87 -10.15 5.92 40.34
N VAL A 88 -10.76 7.07 40.05
CA VAL A 88 -10.85 8.18 40.98
C VAL A 88 -12.31 8.57 40.98
N GLY A 89 -12.98 8.25 42.09
CA GLY A 89 -14.40 8.50 42.27
C GLY A 89 -14.73 9.97 42.07
N ILE A 90 -15.92 10.22 41.52
CA ILE A 90 -16.97 11.10 42.04
C ILE A 90 -18.04 11.21 40.95
N HIS A 91 -19.25 10.79 41.28
CA HIS A 91 -20.56 11.19 40.75
C HIS A 91 -20.62 11.97 39.41
N GLN A 92 -21.33 11.43 38.40
CA GLN A 92 -22.47 12.13 37.75
C GLN A 92 -23.19 11.30 36.66
N THR A 93 -24.36 10.78 37.05
CA THR A 93 -25.66 10.90 36.37
C THR A 93 -25.75 10.98 34.82
N ASN A 94 -26.27 9.89 34.24
CA ASN A 94 -27.49 9.89 33.40
C ASN A 94 -27.61 11.00 32.31
N ARG A 95 -26.67 11.10 31.37
CA ARG A 95 -26.73 12.06 30.24
C ARG A 95 -26.67 11.46 28.82
N GLN A 96 -26.81 10.14 28.64
CA GLN A 96 -26.66 9.55 27.31
C GLN A 96 -27.88 9.55 26.36
N PRO A 97 -29.17 9.65 26.75
CA PRO A 97 -30.24 9.59 25.75
C PRO A 97 -30.50 10.90 24.99
N ARG A 98 -29.95 12.05 25.43
CA ARG A 98 -30.23 13.36 24.80
C ARG A 98 -29.38 13.65 23.55
N LEU A 99 -28.13 13.18 23.49
CA LEU A 99 -27.24 13.41 22.34
C LEU A 99 -27.73 12.70 21.07
N ARG A 100 -28.31 11.49 21.19
CA ARG A 100 -28.89 10.76 20.04
C ARG A 100 -30.10 11.44 19.41
N LYS A 101 -30.82 12.30 20.15
CA LYS A 101 -31.96 13.06 19.59
C LYS A 101 -31.49 14.23 18.72
N ILE A 102 -30.39 14.89 19.10
CA ILE A 102 -29.85 16.04 18.38
C ILE A 102 -29.33 15.63 17.00
N ASP A 103 -28.63 14.49 16.91
CA ASP A 103 -28.10 13.96 15.64
C ASP A 103 -29.18 13.65 14.59
N ARG A 104 -30.36 13.15 15.03
CA ARG A 104 -31.48 12.89 14.11
C ARG A 104 -32.10 14.17 13.55
N HIS A 105 -32.08 15.26 14.32
CA HIS A 105 -32.61 16.54 13.86
C HIS A 105 -31.65 17.23 12.87
N LEU A 106 -30.34 17.18 13.10
CA LEU A 106 -29.35 17.75 12.19
C LEU A 106 -29.34 17.08 10.81
N ARG A 107 -29.51 15.75 10.75
CA ARG A 107 -29.61 15.04 9.45
C ARG A 107 -30.84 15.41 8.62
N LYS A 108 -31.95 15.78 9.26
CA LYS A 108 -33.15 16.22 8.53
C LYS A 108 -33.01 17.62 7.95
N ILE A 109 -32.21 18.48 8.57
CA ILE A 109 -31.99 19.86 8.11
C ILE A 109 -31.02 19.89 6.92
N LEU A 110 -30.03 18.99 6.88
CA LEU A 110 -29.05 18.90 5.79
C LEU A 110 -29.55 18.19 4.52
N LEU A 111 -30.71 17.52 4.56
CA LEU A 111 -31.29 16.79 3.41
C LEU A 111 -32.39 17.58 2.68
N VAL A 112 -32.67 18.82 3.10
CA VAL A 112 -33.73 19.68 2.54
C VAL A 112 -33.12 20.84 1.72
N GLN A 113 -31.83 20.79 1.44
CA GLN A 113 -31.13 21.81 0.63
C GLN A 113 -30.67 21.24 -0.70
#